data_AF-A0A3B1B0V9-F1
#
_entry.id   AF-A0A3B1B0V9-F1
#
_cell.length_a   1.000
_cell.length_b   1.000
_cell.length_c   1.000
_cell.angle_alpha   90.00
_cell.angle_beta   90.00
_cell.angle_gamma   90.00
#
_symmetry.space_group_name_H-M   'P 1'
#
loop_
_entity.id
_entity.type
_entity.pdbx_description
1 polymer ?
#
loop_
_entity_poly.entity_id
_entity_poly.type
_entity_poly.pdbx_seq_one_letter_code
_entity_poly.pdbx_strand_id
1 'polypeptide(L)'
;MSNDECVLEVVVFTVKEEYVAKMPGIRNGLRAALKDFSGLIELDTVSPLDGGRIFADIAKWDTLENAMAAAKAFESGDERFQPYMEAIEELKFMGHFKP
;
A
#
# COMPACT_ATOMS: atom_id res chain seq x y z
N MET A 1 -10.85 0.62 22.25
CA MET A 1 -10.28 1.91 21.83
C MET A 1 -11.06 2.30 20.60
N SER A 2 -11.72 3.47 20.56
CA SER A 2 -12.44 3.85 19.34
C SER A 2 -11.42 4.10 18.24
N ASN A 3 -11.73 3.67 17.02
CA ASN A 3 -10.84 3.77 15.86
C ASN A 3 -10.68 5.23 15.37
N ASP A 4 -11.20 6.23 16.08
CA ASP A 4 -11.34 7.61 15.57
C ASP A 4 -10.02 8.39 15.47
N GLU A 5 -8.91 7.80 15.93
CA GLU A 5 -7.60 8.45 15.96
C GLU A 5 -6.63 7.98 14.87
N CYS A 6 -6.95 6.94 14.10
CA CYS A 6 -6.05 6.49 13.02
C CYS A 6 -6.36 7.17 11.68
N VAL A 7 -5.36 7.24 10.81
CA VAL A 7 -5.48 7.62 9.40
C VAL A 7 -5.49 6.37 8.54
N LEU A 8 -6.49 6.26 7.67
CA LEU A 8 -6.55 5.24 6.63
C LEU A 8 -5.93 5.81 5.35
N GLU A 9 -4.86 5.19 4.87
CA GLU A 9 -4.38 5.38 3.50
C GLU A 9 -4.97 4.28 2.62
N VAL A 10 -5.70 4.68 1.58
CA VAL A 10 -6.31 3.75 0.62
C VAL A 10 -5.66 3.95 -0.74
N VAL A 11 -5.13 2.87 -1.29
CA VAL A 11 -4.47 2.84 -2.60
C VAL A 11 -5.19 1.82 -3.47
N VAL A 12 -5.60 2.23 -4.68
CA VAL A 12 -6.17 1.34 -5.71
C VAL A 12 -5.31 1.46 -6.95
N PHE A 13 -4.92 0.33 -7.52
CA PHE A 13 -3.95 0.30 -8.62
C PHE A 13 -4.19 -0.89 -9.53
N THR A 14 -3.79 -0.71 -10.78
CA THR A 14 -3.69 -1.78 -11.77
C THR A 14 -2.32 -2.44 -11.67
N VAL A 15 -2.29 -3.77 -11.61
CA VAL A 15 -1.07 -4.58 -11.62
C VAL A 15 -0.80 -5.08 -13.05
N LYS A 16 0.47 -5.05 -13.47
CA LYS A 16 0.92 -5.64 -14.73
C LYS A 16 0.61 -7.14 -14.77
N GLU A 17 0.16 -7.64 -15.91
CA GLU A 17 -0.37 -9.02 -16.04
C GLU A 17 0.62 -10.09 -15.55
N GLU A 18 1.91 -9.93 -15.87
CA GLU A 18 3.00 -10.84 -15.51
C GLU A 18 3.35 -10.85 -13.99
N TYR A 19 2.74 -9.95 -13.21
CA TYR A 19 2.93 -9.84 -11.77
C TYR A 19 1.69 -10.23 -10.94
N VAL A 20 0.51 -10.41 -11.56
CA VAL A 20 -0.75 -10.73 -10.85
C VAL A 20 -0.58 -11.94 -9.91
N ALA A 21 -0.02 -13.05 -10.40
CA ALA A 21 0.21 -14.25 -9.61
C ALA A 21 1.30 -14.09 -8.54
N LYS A 22 2.16 -13.07 -8.65
CA LYS A 22 3.28 -12.81 -7.74
C LYS A 22 2.91 -11.81 -6.62
N MET A 23 1.78 -11.12 -6.76
CA MET A 23 1.35 -10.08 -5.80
C MET A 23 1.34 -10.52 -4.33
N PRO A 24 0.94 -11.75 -3.95
CA PRO A 24 1.03 -12.18 -2.57
C PRO A 24 2.46 -12.14 -2.01
N GLY A 25 3.45 -12.56 -2.81
CA GLY A 25 4.87 -12.51 -2.43
C GLY A 25 5.42 -11.09 -2.40
N ILE A 26 5.07 -10.27 -3.39
CA ILE A 26 5.49 -8.87 -3.48
C ILE A 26 4.97 -8.06 -2.28
N ARG A 27 3.71 -8.27 -1.90
CA ARG A 27 3.11 -7.63 -0.71
C ARG A 27 3.73 -8.08 0.61
N ASN A 28 4.34 -9.27 0.68
CA ASN A 28 5.13 -9.64 1.85
C ASN A 28 6.39 -8.77 1.97
N GLY A 29 7.03 -8.44 0.83
CA GLY A 29 8.11 -7.46 0.77
C GLY A 29 7.64 -6.06 1.18
N LEU A 30 6.48 -5.62 0.66
CA LEU A 30 5.87 -4.35 1.05
C LEU A 30 5.63 -4.25 2.57
N ARG A 31 5.07 -5.30 3.18
CA ARG A 31 4.89 -5.37 4.65
C ARG A 31 6.20 -5.25 5.40
N ALA A 32 7.29 -5.83 4.88
CA ALA A 32 8.60 -5.71 5.50
C ALA A 32 9.13 -4.28 5.39
N ALA A 33 9.03 -3.66 4.20
CA ALA A 33 9.46 -2.29 3.97
C ALA A 33 8.70 -1.29 4.86
N LEU A 34 7.38 -1.44 5.00
CA LEU A 34 6.55 -0.53 5.79
C LEU A 34 6.82 -0.60 7.30
N LYS A 35 7.36 -1.72 7.82
CA LYS A 35 7.73 -1.83 9.25
C LYS A 35 8.84 -0.88 9.67
N ASP A 36 9.64 -0.39 8.72
CA ASP A 36 10.69 0.59 8.99
C ASP A 36 10.15 2.03 9.10
N PHE A 37 8.86 2.23 8.83
CA PHE A 37 8.20 3.53 8.95
C PHE A 37 7.46 3.60 10.28
N SER A 38 7.66 4.72 10.99
CA SER A 38 6.96 5.01 12.23
C SER A 38 5.45 5.04 12.02
N GLY A 39 4.70 4.62 13.04
CA GLY A 39 3.26 4.82 13.08
C GLY A 39 2.42 3.88 12.21
N LEU A 40 3.01 2.92 11.50
CA LEU A 40 2.24 1.86 10.84
C LEU A 40 1.56 0.99 11.91
N ILE A 41 0.24 0.90 11.83
CA ILE A 41 -0.59 0.06 12.68
C ILE A 41 -0.88 -1.27 11.98
N GLU A 42 -1.33 -1.21 10.72
CA GLU A 42 -1.78 -2.37 9.97
C GLU A 42 -1.68 -2.14 8.45
N LEU A 43 -1.51 -3.23 7.69
CA LEU A 43 -1.68 -3.23 6.24
C LEU A 43 -2.62 -4.36 5.82
N ASP A 44 -3.82 -3.96 5.40
CA ASP A 44 -4.80 -4.84 4.78
C ASP A 44 -4.64 -4.80 3.26
N THR A 45 -4.56 -5.97 2.63
CA THR A 45 -4.33 -6.08 1.18
C THR A 45 -5.49 -6.84 0.53
N VAL A 46 -6.15 -6.21 -0.44
CA VAL A 46 -7.32 -6.75 -1.15
C VAL A 46 -6.92 -7.15 -2.56
N SER A 47 -7.37 -8.33 -2.99
CA SER A 47 -7.15 -8.87 -4.33
C SER A 47 -8.48 -9.00 -5.07
N PRO A 48 -8.49 -8.83 -6.41
CA PRO A 48 -9.69 -9.00 -7.20
C PRO A 48 -10.15 -10.47 -7.17
N LEU A 49 -11.46 -10.67 -7.00
CA LEU A 49 -12.07 -12.02 -6.99
C LEU A 49 -12.37 -12.54 -8.39
N ASP A 50 -12.50 -11.65 -9.37
CA ASP A 50 -12.82 -11.95 -10.77
C ASP A 50 -11.59 -12.34 -11.59
N GLY A 51 -10.42 -12.49 -10.96
CA GLY A 51 -9.14 -12.72 -11.65
C GLY A 51 -8.65 -11.50 -12.42
N GLY A 52 -9.23 -10.32 -12.17
CA GLY A 52 -8.81 -9.06 -12.76
C GLY A 52 -7.45 -8.56 -12.27
N ARG A 53 -7.13 -7.33 -12.67
CA ARG A 53 -5.83 -6.69 -12.38
C ARG A 53 -5.91 -5.49 -11.45
N ILE A 54 -7.10 -5.21 -10.90
CA ILE A 54 -7.31 -4.09 -9.99
C ILE A 54 -7.16 -4.59 -8.56
N PHE A 55 -6.15 -4.08 -7.88
CA PHE A 55 -5.81 -4.41 -6.51
C PHE A 55 -6.01 -3.17 -5.63
N ALA A 56 -6.23 -3.39 -4.34
CA ALA A 56 -6.28 -2.32 -3.36
C ALA A 56 -5.49 -2.67 -2.11
N ASP A 57 -4.81 -1.69 -1.54
CA ASP A 57 -4.11 -1.78 -0.25
C ASP A 57 -4.65 -0.68 0.67
N ILE A 58 -4.83 -1.04 1.94
CA ILE A 58 -5.33 -0.14 2.98
C ILE A 58 -4.34 -0.18 4.14
N ALA A 59 -3.57 0.89 4.29
CA ALA A 59 -2.63 1.04 5.40
C ALA A 59 -3.25 1.91 6.50
N LYS A 60 -3.18 1.43 7.74
CA LYS A 60 -3.61 2.18 8.93
C LYS A 60 -2.39 2.80 9.59
N TRP A 61 -2.46 4.10 9.82
CA TRP A 61 -1.39 4.89 10.42
C TRP A 61 -1.90 5.60 11.67
N ASP A 62 -1.02 5.88 12.63
CA ASP A 62 -1.35 6.69 13.79
C ASP A 62 -1.63 8.16 13.44
N THR A 63 -0.98 8.69 12.41
CA THR A 63 -0.99 10.11 12.03
C THR A 63 -0.85 10.27 10.52
N LEU A 64 -1.35 11.40 10.00
CA LEU A 64 -1.20 11.74 8.59
C LEU A 64 0.26 11.97 8.21
N GLU A 65 1.06 12.53 9.12
CA GLU A 65 2.49 12.78 8.89
C GLU A 65 3.26 11.47 8.62
N ASN A 66 3.01 10.43 9.41
CA ASN A 66 3.62 9.13 9.23
C ASN A 66 3.18 8.45 7.92
N ALA A 67 1.89 8.53 7.57
CA ALA A 67 1.40 8.05 6.28
C ALA A 67 2.08 8.76 5.11
N MET A 68 2.17 10.09 5.16
CA MET A 68 2.83 10.89 4.13
C MET A 68 4.33 10.62 4.01
N ALA A 69 5.02 10.27 5.11
CA ALA A 69 6.43 9.92 5.07
C ALA A 69 6.67 8.63 4.25
N ALA A 70 5.82 7.61 4.43
CA ALA A 70 5.87 6.38 3.64
C ALA A 70 5.50 6.63 2.16
N ALA A 71 4.42 7.38 1.92
CA ALA A 71 4.01 7.77 0.57
C ALA A 71 5.13 8.51 -0.18
N LYS A 72 5.78 9.48 0.48
CA LYS A 72 6.87 10.24 -0.12
C LYS A 72 8.10 9.38 -0.43
N ALA A 73 8.41 8.41 0.43
CA ALA A 73 9.51 7.48 0.17
C ALA A 73 9.21 6.60 -1.06
N PHE A 74 7.99 6.09 -1.18
CA PHE A 74 7.52 5.37 -2.36
C PHE A 74 7.60 6.25 -3.63
N GLU A 75 7.07 7.48 -3.59
CA GLU A 75 7.09 8.43 -4.72
C GLU A 75 8.51 8.83 -5.13
N SER A 76 9.43 8.88 -4.17
CA SER A 76 10.84 9.23 -4.42
C SER A 76 11.67 8.05 -4.96
N GLY A 77 11.06 6.87 -5.12
CA GLY A 77 11.72 5.69 -5.66
C GLY A 77 12.63 4.95 -4.68
N ASP A 78 12.29 4.97 -3.38
CA ASP A 78 13.02 4.21 -2.36
C ASP A 78 13.10 2.73 -2.74
N GLU A 79 14.33 2.19 -2.74
CA GLU A 79 14.66 0.86 -3.23
C GLU A 79 13.87 -0.26 -2.54
N ARG A 80 13.45 -0.03 -1.29
CA ARG A 80 12.64 -0.99 -0.52
C ARG A 80 11.29 -1.28 -1.18
N PHE A 81 10.77 -0.36 -1.98
CA PHE A 81 9.51 -0.51 -2.69
C PHE A 81 9.66 -1.00 -4.13
N GLN A 82 10.89 -1.15 -4.65
CA GLN A 82 11.14 -1.47 -6.06
C GLN A 82 10.30 -2.65 -6.59
N PRO A 83 10.27 -3.84 -5.94
CA PRO A 83 9.47 -4.96 -6.46
C PRO A 83 7.96 -4.66 -6.55
N TYR A 84 7.47 -3.78 -5.67
CA TYR A 84 6.08 -3.35 -5.65
C TYR A 84 5.81 -2.27 -6.70
N MET A 85 6.69 -1.27 -6.83
CA MET A 85 6.65 -0.24 -7.88
C MET A 85 6.71 -0.86 -9.29
N GLU A 86 7.61 -1.83 -9.50
CA GLU A 86 7.76 -2.52 -10.79
C GLU A 86 6.49 -3.29 -11.20
N ALA A 87 5.75 -3.83 -10.24
CA ALA A 87 4.53 -4.59 -10.47
C ALA A 87 3.32 -3.72 -10.83
N ILE A 88 3.32 -2.46 -10.42
CA ILE A 88 2.23 -1.51 -10.68
C ILE A 88 2.31 -1.02 -12.13
N GLU A 89 1.19 -1.14 -12.84
CA GLU A 89 1.02 -0.56 -14.18
C GLU A 89 0.52 0.88 -14.07
N GLU A 90 -0.46 1.11 -13.21
CA GLU A 90 -1.15 2.40 -13.10
C GLU A 90 -1.74 2.58 -11.69
N LEU A 91 -1.50 3.74 -11.08
CA LEU A 91 -2.22 4.14 -9.88
C LEU A 91 -3.60 4.68 -10.27
N LYS A 92 -4.68 4.06 -9.76
CA LYS A 92 -6.06 4.50 -10.01
C LYS A 92 -6.54 5.50 -8.98
N PHE A 93 -6.13 5.32 -7.73
CA PHE A 93 -6.54 6.14 -6.61
C PHE A 93 -5.53 6.06 -5.48
N MET A 94 -5.28 7.19 -4.81
CA MET A 94 -4.61 7.25 -3.53
C MET A 94 -5.21 8.38 -2.69
N GLY A 95 -5.50 8.12 -1.42
CA GLY A 95 -6.01 9.15 -0.52
C GLY A 95 -5.96 8.75 0.95
N HIS A 96 -6.09 9.76 1.81
CA HIS A 96 -6.04 9.62 3.27
C HIS A 96 -7.39 10.00 3.88
N PHE A 97 -7.87 9.17 4.81
CA PHE A 97 -9.21 9.30 5.40
C PHE A 97 -9.19 9.09 6.91
N LYS A 98 -10.23 9.59 7.56
CA LYS A 98 -10.62 9.13 8.90
C LYS A 98 -11.62 7.96 8.74
N PRO A 99 -11.58 6.94 9.60
CA PRO A 99 -12.51 5.82 9.58
C PRO A 99 -13.95 6.21 9.92
#